data_AF-A0AAW0H494-F1
#
_entry.id   AF-A0AAW0H494-F1
#
_cell.length_a   1.000
_cell.length_b   1.000
_cell.length_c   1.000
_cell.angle_alpha   90.00
_cell.angle_beta   90.00
_cell.angle_gamma   90.00
#
_symmetry.space_group_name_H-M   'P 1'
#
loop_
_entity.id
_entity.type
_entity.pdbx_description
1 polymer ?
#
loop_
_entity_poly.entity_id
_entity_poly.type
_entity_poly.pdbx_seq_one_letter_code
_entity_poly.pdbx_strand_id
1 'polypeptide(L)'
;MDHKLSQLIEELTTSGESQLNAQKMKELKKICKSSEEQLSHAYHLLKTQLTQDHAEIRLSAFQIVDELFTRSHQFRVLLVSDFQEFLELTLDTDNEHPLPPPREAAQRLKQAAMQAVEGWNEKFGEAYKKLALGYHFLKHIKKVDFRDVNVRSLAERKREEEKQKHLDKIHRESAERAKREMEEMSDEIGYSLTEVENCFKLLVPLDFGPYPEDKFFGEASGITEGHVPYVLSPDLATSRESGLPLSQNEEQPCCSKDLVDSADHVGSVVGLKALALTATQDPSRDEDEHSDPEEFLRSHGLGSHKYTLDVELPSDGLKVQENEDNLAVLHAARDSLKLIQNKFLPTVCSWVQRFTRAGIYSEHLKQAIDLKMKLELALKKCEELNIKPEREPRSRVSSWS
;
A
#
# COMPACT_ATOMS: atom_id res chain seq x y z
N MET A 1 -30.19 -2.10 36.39
CA MET A 1 -30.26 -2.86 35.12
C MET A 1 -29.29 -2.29 34.08
N ASP A 2 -28.11 -1.85 34.50
CA ASP A 2 -27.60 -0.57 34.00
C ASP A 2 -26.57 -0.75 32.87
N HIS A 3 -25.86 -1.88 32.88
CA HIS A 3 -25.03 -2.34 31.76
C HIS A 3 -25.81 -2.39 30.44
N LYS A 4 -27.10 -2.81 30.41
CA LYS A 4 -27.88 -2.82 29.17
C LYS A 4 -28.15 -1.41 28.65
N LEU A 5 -28.30 -0.40 29.52
CA LEU A 5 -28.48 0.99 29.10
C LEU A 5 -27.17 1.57 28.54
N SER A 6 -26.05 1.32 29.22
CA SER A 6 -24.71 1.73 28.75
C SER A 6 -24.39 1.13 27.38
N GLN A 7 -24.46 -0.19 27.26
CA GLN A 7 -24.20 -0.92 26.01
C GLN A 7 -25.09 -0.43 24.85
N LEU A 8 -26.38 -0.17 25.12
CA LEU A 8 -27.32 0.26 24.07
C LEU A 8 -27.05 1.70 23.58
N ILE A 9 -26.53 2.58 24.44
CA ILE A 9 -26.12 3.94 24.04
C ILE A 9 -24.78 3.89 23.29
N GLU A 10 -23.83 3.08 23.75
CA GLU A 10 -22.55 2.84 23.08
C GLU A 10 -22.77 2.28 21.66
N GLU A 11 -23.51 1.17 21.52
CA GLU A 11 -23.87 0.55 20.24
C GLU A 11 -24.70 1.45 19.28
N LEU A 12 -25.34 2.49 19.79
CA LEU A 12 -26.06 3.50 19.00
C LEU A 12 -25.19 4.69 18.59
N THR A 13 -24.04 4.87 19.24
CA THR A 13 -23.14 6.02 19.01
C THR A 13 -21.84 5.66 18.31
N THR A 14 -21.39 4.40 18.41
CA THR A 14 -20.18 3.89 17.75
C THR A 14 -20.43 3.18 16.40
N SER A 15 -21.67 3.14 15.90
CA SER A 15 -22.02 2.36 14.70
C SER A 15 -21.47 2.89 13.37
N GLY A 16 -21.05 4.16 13.30
CA GLY A 16 -20.67 4.84 12.04
C GLY A 16 -21.82 5.11 11.07
N GLU A 17 -23.06 4.72 11.40
CA GLU A 17 -24.23 4.95 10.55
C GLU A 17 -24.70 6.42 10.64
N SER A 18 -25.07 7.02 9.50
CA SER A 18 -25.56 8.43 9.47
C SER A 18 -26.94 8.65 10.11
N GLN A 19 -27.64 7.57 10.48
CA GLN A 19 -28.94 7.59 11.16
C GLN A 19 -28.95 6.51 12.25
N LEU A 20 -29.53 6.83 13.41
CA LEU A 20 -29.69 5.86 14.51
C LEU A 20 -30.55 4.65 14.12
N ASN A 21 -30.10 3.46 14.50
CA ASN A 21 -30.87 2.23 14.34
C ASN A 21 -32.24 2.32 15.07
N ALA A 22 -33.32 2.32 14.29
CA ALA A 22 -34.67 2.60 14.79
C ALA A 22 -35.18 1.59 15.84
N GLN A 23 -34.75 0.32 15.78
CA GLN A 23 -35.14 -0.71 16.76
C GLN A 23 -34.38 -0.52 18.08
N LYS A 24 -33.05 -0.32 18.04
CA LYS A 24 -32.25 0.00 19.24
C LYS A 24 -32.75 1.28 19.90
N MET A 25 -33.06 2.33 19.13
CA MET A 25 -33.61 3.59 19.65
C MET A 25 -35.02 3.43 20.25
N LYS A 26 -35.82 2.48 19.78
CA LYS A 26 -37.12 2.12 20.38
C LYS A 26 -36.96 1.40 21.71
N GLU A 27 -35.95 0.54 21.86
CA GLU A 27 -35.60 -0.07 23.16
C GLU A 27 -35.04 0.96 24.14
N LEU A 28 -34.17 1.87 23.70
CA LEU A 28 -33.64 2.95 24.54
C LEU A 28 -34.78 3.79 25.12
N LYS A 29 -35.73 4.21 24.29
CA LYS A 29 -36.94 4.94 24.73
C LYS A 29 -37.85 4.14 25.67
N LYS A 30 -37.81 2.80 25.62
CA LYS A 30 -38.53 1.94 26.58
C LYS A 30 -37.82 1.93 27.94
N ILE A 31 -36.49 1.86 27.96
CA ILE A 31 -35.68 1.89 29.19
C ILE A 31 -35.79 3.27 29.85
N CYS A 32 -35.58 4.36 29.11
CA CYS A 32 -35.70 5.74 29.62
C CYS A 32 -37.11 6.13 30.08
N LYS A 33 -38.16 5.35 29.74
CA LYS A 33 -39.53 5.52 30.27
C LYS A 33 -39.78 4.73 31.56
N SER A 34 -38.89 3.81 31.95
CA SER A 34 -39.11 2.92 33.10
C SER A 34 -38.93 3.63 34.46
N SER A 35 -37.97 4.55 34.57
CA SER A 35 -37.79 5.43 35.72
C SER A 35 -37.01 6.70 35.34
N GLU A 36 -37.16 7.76 36.15
CA GLU A 36 -36.40 9.00 35.98
C GLU A 36 -34.91 8.82 36.29
N GLU A 37 -34.55 7.83 37.12
CA GLU A 37 -33.17 7.42 37.38
C GLU A 37 -32.50 6.88 36.10
N GLN A 38 -33.16 5.97 35.37
CA GLN A 38 -32.63 5.44 34.10
C GLN A 38 -32.56 6.54 33.03
N LEU A 39 -33.51 7.48 32.99
CA LEU A 39 -33.43 8.66 32.12
C LEU A 39 -32.24 9.56 32.47
N SER A 40 -31.96 9.76 33.76
CA SER A 40 -30.84 10.58 34.23
C SER A 40 -29.50 9.90 33.97
N HIS A 41 -29.42 8.58 34.17
CA HIS A 41 -28.25 7.78 33.79
C HIS A 41 -28.00 7.83 32.28
N ALA A 42 -29.05 7.72 31.45
CA ALA A 42 -28.95 7.90 30.00
C ALA A 42 -28.43 9.30 29.62
N TYR A 43 -28.85 10.36 30.31
CA TYR A 43 -28.35 11.71 30.09
C TYR A 43 -26.83 11.80 30.36
N HIS A 44 -26.34 11.26 31.48
CA HIS A 44 -24.91 11.26 31.79
C HIS A 44 -24.08 10.41 30.80
N LEU A 45 -24.61 9.27 30.35
CA LEU A 45 -23.98 8.44 29.31
C LEU A 45 -23.89 9.20 27.97
N LEU A 46 -24.95 9.90 27.56
CA LEU A 46 -24.95 10.73 26.35
C LEU A 46 -24.00 11.92 26.45
N LYS A 47 -23.89 12.54 27.64
CA LYS A 47 -22.88 13.58 27.91
C LYS A 47 -21.45 13.05 27.77
N THR A 48 -21.21 11.80 28.17
CA THR A 48 -19.93 11.10 27.99
C THR A 48 -19.66 10.77 26.51
N GLN A 49 -20.68 10.52 25.69
CA GLN A 49 -20.52 10.35 24.24
C GLN A 49 -20.33 11.69 23.50
N LEU A 50 -20.93 12.78 23.98
CA LEU A 50 -20.73 14.13 23.44
C LEU A 50 -19.32 14.71 23.71
N THR A 51 -18.58 14.15 24.67
CA THR A 51 -17.20 14.57 24.98
C THR A 51 -16.12 13.82 24.19
N GLN A 52 -16.47 12.76 23.45
CA GLN A 52 -15.49 11.95 22.69
C GLN A 52 -14.79 12.77 21.58
N ASP A 53 -13.56 12.40 21.24
CA ASP A 53 -12.76 13.04 20.18
C ASP A 53 -13.13 12.51 18.77
N HIS A 54 -14.43 12.31 18.51
CA HIS A 54 -14.94 11.85 17.22
C HIS A 54 -16.32 12.42 16.90
N ALA A 55 -16.45 13.18 15.81
CA ALA A 55 -17.65 13.94 15.50
C ALA A 55 -18.86 13.08 15.09
N GLU A 56 -18.64 11.86 14.58
CA GLU A 56 -19.75 10.93 14.30
C GLU A 56 -20.37 10.39 15.59
N ILE A 57 -19.56 10.12 16.62
CA ILE A 57 -20.04 9.69 17.94
C ILE A 57 -20.85 10.83 18.58
N ARG A 58 -20.33 12.07 18.51
CA ARG A 58 -21.07 13.27 18.96
C ARG A 58 -22.36 13.50 18.16
N LEU A 59 -22.36 13.30 16.85
CA LEU A 59 -23.54 13.42 15.99
C LEU A 59 -24.63 12.41 16.38
N SER A 60 -24.27 11.14 16.54
CA SER A 60 -25.22 10.10 16.95
C SER A 60 -25.72 10.32 18.39
N ALA A 61 -24.84 10.72 19.31
CA ALA A 61 -25.25 11.09 20.67
C ALA A 61 -26.23 12.28 20.66
N PHE A 62 -25.96 13.29 19.85
CA PHE A 62 -26.85 14.43 19.64
C PHE A 62 -28.23 14.02 19.06
N GLN A 63 -28.27 13.10 18.08
CA GLN A 63 -29.54 12.59 17.53
C GLN A 63 -30.40 11.89 18.60
N ILE A 64 -29.77 11.19 19.57
CA ILE A 64 -30.49 10.61 20.72
C ILE A 64 -31.00 11.72 21.65
N VAL A 65 -30.15 12.71 21.92
CA VAL A 65 -30.46 13.87 22.78
C VAL A 65 -31.68 14.65 22.28
N ASP A 66 -31.83 14.91 20.98
CA ASP A 66 -32.97 15.66 20.43
C ASP A 66 -34.33 14.96 20.60
N GLU A 67 -34.41 13.66 20.28
CA GLU A 67 -35.63 12.87 20.49
C GLU A 67 -35.97 12.72 21.99
N LEU A 68 -34.98 12.64 22.89
CA LEU A 68 -35.23 12.63 24.34
C LEU A 68 -35.64 14.01 24.87
N PHE A 69 -34.99 15.08 24.43
CA PHE A 69 -35.29 16.47 24.79
C PHE A 69 -36.69 16.87 24.33
N THR A 70 -37.08 16.51 23.10
CA THR A 70 -38.43 16.76 22.60
C THR A 70 -39.50 16.05 23.44
N ARG A 71 -39.20 14.86 23.99
CA ARG A 71 -40.22 13.96 24.57
C ARG A 71 -40.29 13.89 26.09
N SER A 72 -39.26 14.28 26.84
CA SER A 72 -39.24 14.19 28.30
C SER A 72 -38.99 15.52 28.99
N HIS A 73 -39.83 15.88 29.96
CA HIS A 73 -39.64 17.09 30.78
C HIS A 73 -38.37 17.02 31.62
N GLN A 74 -38.14 15.91 32.33
CA GLN A 74 -36.97 15.75 33.19
C GLN A 74 -35.66 15.81 32.39
N PHE A 75 -35.64 15.27 31.16
CA PHE A 75 -34.47 15.38 30.27
C PHE A 75 -34.20 16.83 29.84
N ARG A 76 -35.26 17.64 29.59
CA ARG A 76 -35.11 19.08 29.34
C ARG A 76 -34.53 19.81 30.55
N VAL A 77 -34.96 19.49 31.77
CA VAL A 77 -34.42 20.10 33.01
C VAL A 77 -32.93 19.81 33.16
N LEU A 78 -32.51 18.55 32.94
CA LEU A 78 -31.10 18.17 32.96
C LEU A 78 -30.29 18.93 31.88
N LEU A 79 -30.69 18.85 30.60
CA LEU A 79 -29.94 19.48 29.51
C LEU A 79 -29.90 21.00 29.60
N VAL A 80 -30.98 21.65 30.05
CA VAL A 80 -31.00 23.11 30.26
C VAL A 80 -30.09 23.53 31.43
N SER A 81 -29.91 22.67 32.44
CA SER A 81 -29.00 22.94 33.55
C SER A 81 -27.56 23.04 33.07
N ASP A 82 -27.12 22.12 32.20
CA ASP A 82 -25.75 22.08 31.65
C ASP A 82 -25.65 22.74 30.26
N PHE A 83 -26.62 23.58 29.87
CA PHE A 83 -26.80 23.99 28.47
C PHE A 83 -25.57 24.64 27.81
N GLN A 84 -24.73 25.36 28.57
CA GLN A 84 -23.52 25.98 28.03
C GLN A 84 -22.53 24.93 27.51
N GLU A 85 -22.18 23.95 28.35
CA GLU A 85 -21.29 22.83 27.99
C GLU A 85 -21.86 22.02 26.82
N PHE A 86 -23.18 21.85 26.77
CA PHE A 86 -23.85 21.23 25.63
C PHE A 86 -23.66 22.02 24.31
N LEU A 87 -23.72 23.35 24.33
CA LEU A 87 -23.44 24.17 23.14
C LEU A 87 -21.93 24.14 22.77
N GLU A 88 -21.04 24.12 23.76
CA GLU A 88 -19.59 24.01 23.56
C GLU A 88 -19.23 22.69 22.86
N LEU A 89 -19.82 21.57 23.29
CA LEU A 89 -19.59 20.24 22.70
C LEU A 89 -20.23 20.02 21.32
N THR A 90 -21.15 20.90 20.87
CA THR A 90 -21.96 20.68 19.64
C THR A 90 -21.93 21.80 18.59
N LEU A 91 -21.53 23.03 18.93
CA LEU A 91 -21.65 24.21 18.03
C LEU A 91 -20.36 24.99 17.76
N ASP A 92 -19.21 24.61 18.31
CA ASP A 92 -18.01 25.46 18.38
C ASP A 92 -18.35 26.85 18.97
N THR A 93 -18.92 26.91 20.19
CA THR A 93 -19.07 28.21 20.89
C THR A 93 -17.75 28.76 21.38
N ASP A 94 -16.72 27.93 21.57
CA ASP A 94 -15.32 28.34 21.65
C ASP A 94 -14.68 28.41 20.24
N ASN A 95 -13.58 29.15 20.11
CA ASN A 95 -12.69 29.14 18.94
C ASN A 95 -11.37 28.39 19.23
N GLU A 96 -10.98 28.18 20.49
CA GLU A 96 -9.76 27.44 20.86
C GLU A 96 -9.96 25.92 20.87
N HIS A 97 -11.22 25.47 20.92
CA HIS A 97 -11.60 24.05 20.98
C HIS A 97 -12.62 23.72 19.86
N PRO A 98 -12.17 23.52 18.61
CA PRO A 98 -13.04 23.12 17.50
C PRO A 98 -13.54 21.68 17.64
N LEU A 99 -14.68 21.39 17.00
CA LEU A 99 -15.25 20.05 16.89
C LEU A 99 -14.25 19.05 16.27
N PRO A 100 -14.23 17.80 16.76
CA PRO A 100 -13.29 16.77 16.33
C PRO A 100 -13.48 16.34 14.86
N PRO A 101 -12.51 15.60 14.27
CA PRO A 101 -12.73 14.92 13.01
C PRO A 101 -13.83 13.84 13.12
N PRO A 102 -14.47 13.42 12.00
CA PRO A 102 -14.30 13.95 10.64
C PRO A 102 -15.13 15.22 10.41
N ARG A 103 -14.60 16.13 9.57
CA ARG A 103 -15.17 17.48 9.35
C ARG A 103 -16.60 17.48 8.83
N GLU A 104 -17.00 16.51 8.01
CA GLU A 104 -18.38 16.42 7.53
C GLU A 104 -19.37 16.14 8.67
N ALA A 105 -19.03 15.24 9.59
CA ALA A 105 -19.86 14.93 10.75
C ALA A 105 -19.92 16.12 11.71
N ALA A 106 -18.82 16.85 11.91
CA ALA A 106 -18.79 18.09 12.68
C ALA A 106 -19.72 19.16 12.08
N GLN A 107 -19.68 19.37 10.75
CA GLN A 107 -20.59 20.30 10.06
C GLN A 107 -22.06 19.86 10.17
N ARG A 108 -22.36 18.56 10.04
CA ARG A 108 -23.72 18.00 10.21
C ARG A 108 -24.23 18.15 11.64
N LEU A 109 -23.40 17.84 12.64
CA LEU A 109 -23.71 18.02 14.07
C LEU A 109 -24.03 19.48 14.36
N LYS A 110 -23.16 20.39 13.92
CA LYS A 110 -23.37 21.83 14.07
C LYS A 110 -24.69 22.28 13.45
N GLN A 111 -24.98 21.85 12.22
CA GLN A 111 -26.24 22.17 11.54
C GLN A 111 -27.47 21.64 12.30
N ALA A 112 -27.44 20.38 12.73
CA ALA A 112 -28.55 19.76 13.43
C ALA A 112 -28.78 20.40 14.82
N ALA A 113 -27.71 20.71 15.55
CA ALA A 113 -27.78 21.39 16.85
C ALA A 113 -28.29 22.83 16.73
N MET A 114 -27.92 23.58 15.68
CA MET A 114 -28.48 24.91 15.41
C MET A 114 -29.99 24.83 15.18
N GLN A 115 -30.45 23.92 14.32
CA GLN A 115 -31.87 23.74 14.00
C GLN A 115 -32.68 23.23 15.20
N ALA A 116 -32.13 22.31 15.98
CA ALA A 116 -32.78 21.80 17.19
C ALA A 116 -32.90 22.89 18.26
N VAL A 117 -31.84 23.65 18.57
CA VAL A 117 -31.90 24.73 19.57
C VAL A 117 -32.92 25.82 19.18
N GLU A 118 -33.06 26.13 17.88
CA GLU A 118 -34.14 27.01 17.39
C GLU A 118 -35.53 26.39 17.64
N GLY A 119 -35.78 25.17 17.15
CA GLY A 119 -37.08 24.50 17.32
C GLY A 119 -37.42 24.10 18.77
N TRP A 120 -36.42 23.96 19.65
CA TRP A 120 -36.59 23.80 21.09
C TRP A 120 -37.00 25.13 21.73
N ASN A 121 -36.35 26.24 21.35
CA ASN A 121 -36.70 27.56 21.84
C ASN A 121 -38.12 27.97 21.42
N GLU A 122 -38.53 27.69 20.17
CA GLU A 122 -39.91 27.94 19.71
C GLU A 122 -40.96 27.18 20.53
N LYS A 123 -40.69 25.93 20.92
CA LYS A 123 -41.65 25.05 21.63
C LYS A 123 -41.61 25.22 23.15
N PHE A 124 -40.48 25.64 23.71
CA PHE A 124 -40.21 25.54 25.14
C PHE A 124 -39.51 26.78 25.75
N GLY A 125 -39.06 27.75 24.96
CA GLY A 125 -38.23 28.88 25.43
C GLY A 125 -38.86 29.71 26.55
N GLU A 126 -40.19 29.88 26.54
CA GLU A 126 -40.94 30.55 27.60
C GLU A 126 -40.79 29.88 28.97
N ALA A 127 -40.73 28.54 29.00
CA ALA A 127 -40.57 27.76 30.22
C ALA A 127 -39.11 27.67 30.69
N TYR A 128 -38.14 27.68 29.76
CA TYR A 128 -36.71 27.51 30.07
C TYR A 128 -35.91 28.76 29.70
N LYS A 129 -35.88 29.76 30.58
CA LYS A 129 -35.18 31.04 30.35
C LYS A 129 -33.71 30.88 29.89
N LYS A 130 -32.98 29.88 30.38
CA LYS A 130 -31.59 29.59 29.97
C LYS A 130 -31.48 29.07 28.52
N LEU A 131 -32.48 28.33 28.03
CA LEU A 131 -32.59 27.95 26.60
C LEU A 131 -32.83 29.20 25.73
N ALA A 132 -33.78 30.06 26.12
CA ALA A 132 -34.09 31.29 25.38
C ALA A 132 -32.91 32.27 25.32
N LEU A 133 -32.20 32.45 26.44
CA LEU A 133 -30.98 33.26 26.49
C LEU A 133 -29.85 32.67 25.61
N GLY A 134 -29.67 31.35 25.61
CA GLY A 134 -28.67 30.68 24.77
C GLY A 134 -29.01 30.77 23.26
N TYR A 135 -30.27 30.59 22.88
CA TYR A 135 -30.72 30.82 21.50
C TYR A 135 -30.49 32.28 21.07
N HIS A 136 -30.84 33.25 21.93
CA HIS A 136 -30.58 34.67 21.67
C HIS A 136 -29.08 34.98 21.53
N PHE A 137 -28.22 34.36 22.36
CA PHE A 137 -26.77 34.47 22.25
C PHE A 137 -26.26 33.95 20.89
N LEU A 138 -26.67 32.74 20.46
CA LEU A 138 -26.28 32.18 19.18
C LEU A 138 -26.71 33.06 18.00
N LYS A 139 -27.96 33.53 18.04
CA LYS A 139 -28.58 34.36 16.99
C LYS A 139 -27.94 35.73 16.85
N HIS A 140 -27.63 36.40 17.96
CA HIS A 140 -27.20 37.81 17.95
C HIS A 140 -25.71 38.04 18.18
N ILE A 141 -24.99 37.14 18.87
CA ILE A 141 -23.57 37.33 19.25
C ILE A 141 -22.62 36.52 18.36
N LYS A 142 -22.82 35.20 18.20
CA LYS A 142 -21.98 34.37 17.30
C LYS A 142 -22.28 34.57 15.80
N LYS A 143 -23.25 35.43 15.44
CA LYS A 143 -23.74 35.66 14.07
C LYS A 143 -23.99 34.36 13.30
N VAL A 144 -24.65 33.42 13.97
CA VAL A 144 -25.00 32.12 13.39
C VAL A 144 -26.01 32.33 12.28
N ASP A 145 -25.59 32.09 11.03
CA ASP A 145 -26.45 32.26 9.86
C ASP A 145 -27.17 30.94 9.52
N PHE A 146 -28.34 30.75 10.16
CA PHE A 146 -29.17 29.54 10.08
C PHE A 146 -29.64 29.20 8.64
N ARG A 147 -29.41 30.06 7.64
CA ARG A 147 -29.81 29.84 6.24
C ARG A 147 -28.62 29.63 5.28
N ASP A 148 -27.46 30.24 5.53
CA ASP A 148 -26.35 30.26 4.56
C ASP A 148 -25.55 28.94 4.49
N VAL A 149 -25.66 28.06 5.48
CA VAL A 149 -24.84 26.83 5.62
C VAL A 149 -24.79 25.98 4.34
N ASN A 150 -25.92 25.82 3.65
CA ASN A 150 -26.00 24.96 2.46
C ASN A 150 -25.30 25.58 1.24
N VAL A 151 -25.39 26.91 1.07
CA VAL A 151 -24.64 27.65 0.03
C VAL A 151 -23.15 27.64 0.35
N ARG A 152 -22.79 27.82 1.63
CA ARG A 152 -21.42 27.79 2.12
C ARG A 152 -20.78 26.41 1.92
N SER A 153 -21.51 25.32 2.16
CA SER A 153 -21.08 23.94 1.90
C SER A 153 -20.89 23.67 0.40
N LEU A 154 -21.79 24.12 -0.47
CA LEU A 154 -21.61 24.03 -1.93
C LEU A 154 -20.40 24.85 -2.42
N ALA A 155 -20.20 26.04 -1.88
CA ALA A 155 -19.03 26.88 -2.20
C ALA A 155 -17.71 26.31 -1.62
N GLU A 156 -17.78 25.57 -0.52
CA GLU A 156 -16.64 24.85 0.08
C GLU A 156 -16.27 23.62 -0.71
N ARG A 157 -17.25 22.77 -1.04
CA ARG A 157 -17.09 21.66 -1.97
C ARG A 157 -16.52 22.13 -3.30
N LYS A 158 -17.04 23.24 -3.86
CA LYS A 158 -16.51 23.83 -5.09
C LYS A 158 -15.04 24.27 -4.94
N ARG A 159 -14.68 24.92 -3.82
CA ARG A 159 -13.28 25.28 -3.51
C ARG A 159 -12.37 24.05 -3.38
N GLU A 160 -12.84 22.96 -2.77
CA GLU A 160 -12.03 21.73 -2.64
C GLU A 160 -11.90 20.99 -3.98
N GLU A 161 -12.98 20.93 -4.77
CA GLU A 161 -12.93 20.43 -6.15
C GLU A 161 -12.02 21.29 -7.04
N GLU A 162 -11.99 22.62 -6.85
CA GLU A 162 -11.09 23.54 -7.56
C GLU A 162 -9.62 23.33 -7.14
N LYS A 163 -9.33 23.11 -5.85
CA LYS A 163 -7.98 22.70 -5.39
C LYS A 163 -7.57 21.35 -5.96
N GLN A 164 -8.45 20.34 -5.93
CA GLN A 164 -8.14 19.00 -6.45
C GLN A 164 -7.83 19.08 -7.95
N LYS A 165 -8.69 19.75 -8.74
CA LYS A 165 -8.46 20.02 -10.16
C LYS A 165 -7.15 20.79 -10.42
N HIS A 166 -6.73 21.65 -9.49
CA HIS A 166 -5.44 22.35 -9.57
C HIS A 166 -4.24 21.42 -9.27
N LEU A 167 -4.32 20.57 -8.26
CA LEU A 167 -3.30 19.56 -7.95
C LEU A 167 -3.18 18.51 -9.06
N ASP A 168 -4.30 17.99 -9.56
CA ASP A 168 -4.36 17.06 -10.69
C ASP A 168 -3.72 17.68 -11.95
N LYS A 169 -3.96 18.98 -12.18
CA LYS A 169 -3.32 19.74 -13.25
C LYS A 169 -1.80 19.86 -13.05
N ILE A 170 -1.33 20.19 -11.84
CA ILE A 170 0.12 20.26 -11.53
C ILE A 170 0.79 18.89 -11.73
N HIS A 171 0.18 17.80 -11.26
CA HIS A 171 0.71 16.45 -11.46
C HIS A 171 0.75 16.07 -12.95
N ARG A 172 -0.29 16.41 -13.73
CA ARG A 172 -0.32 16.18 -15.18
C ARG A 172 0.73 16.99 -15.92
N GLU A 173 0.88 18.28 -15.62
CA GLU A 173 1.93 19.13 -16.20
C GLU A 173 3.35 18.65 -15.82
N SER A 174 3.50 18.06 -14.63
CA SER A 174 4.76 17.44 -14.18
C SER A 174 5.08 16.13 -14.92
N ALA A 175 4.06 15.30 -15.19
CA ALA A 175 4.17 14.09 -16.00
C ALA A 175 4.45 14.41 -17.48
N GLU A 176 3.79 15.42 -18.05
CA GLU A 176 4.07 15.91 -19.42
C GLU A 176 5.49 16.47 -19.54
N ARG A 177 6.03 17.10 -18.49
CA ARG A 177 7.44 17.51 -18.46
C ARG A 177 8.38 16.30 -18.36
N ALA A 178 8.05 15.33 -17.50
CA ALA A 178 8.82 14.08 -17.37
C ALA A 178 8.88 13.30 -18.70
N LYS A 179 7.78 13.28 -19.45
CA LYS A 179 7.72 12.69 -20.79
C LYS A 179 8.74 13.35 -21.73
N ARG A 180 8.75 14.68 -21.85
CA ARG A 180 9.71 15.39 -22.72
C ARG A 180 11.16 15.23 -22.26
N GLU A 181 11.41 15.33 -20.95
CA GLU A 181 12.74 15.04 -20.37
C GLU A 181 13.22 13.63 -20.74
N MET A 182 12.31 12.64 -20.75
CA MET A 182 12.62 11.27 -21.15
C MET A 182 12.84 11.11 -22.65
N GLU A 183 12.02 11.77 -23.50
CA GLU A 183 12.21 11.79 -24.96
C GLU A 183 13.54 12.47 -25.34
N GLU A 184 13.92 13.55 -24.66
CA GLU A 184 15.16 14.30 -24.88
C GLU A 184 16.42 13.55 -24.39
N MET A 185 16.32 12.75 -23.33
CA MET A 185 17.47 12.05 -22.72
C MET A 185 17.55 10.54 -23.04
N SER A 186 16.54 9.95 -23.67
CA SER A 186 16.49 8.51 -24.00
C SER A 186 17.74 8.05 -24.77
N ASP A 187 18.13 8.82 -25.79
CA ASP A 187 19.28 8.48 -26.64
C ASP A 187 20.60 8.59 -25.87
N GLU A 188 20.78 9.63 -25.04
CA GLU A 188 21.98 9.78 -24.19
C GLU A 188 22.13 8.60 -23.22
N ILE A 189 21.02 8.19 -22.60
CA ILE A 189 20.96 7.01 -21.71
C ILE A 189 21.28 5.73 -22.51
N GLY A 190 20.72 5.59 -23.71
CA GLY A 190 20.94 4.45 -24.61
C GLY A 190 22.40 4.32 -25.05
N TYR A 191 23.05 5.42 -25.43
CA TYR A 191 24.46 5.45 -25.76
C TYR A 191 25.33 5.05 -24.57
N SER A 192 25.11 5.64 -23.38
CA SER A 192 25.91 5.31 -22.18
C SER A 192 25.72 3.87 -21.71
N LEU A 193 24.52 3.31 -21.80
CA LEU A 193 24.29 1.88 -21.54
C LEU A 193 25.03 0.99 -22.55
N THR A 194 25.01 1.36 -23.84
CA THR A 194 25.67 0.61 -24.92
C THR A 194 27.20 0.67 -24.80
N GLU A 195 27.74 1.83 -24.42
CA GLU A 195 29.17 2.04 -24.17
C GLU A 195 29.67 1.19 -23.00
N VAL A 196 28.95 1.20 -21.88
CA VAL A 196 29.27 0.36 -20.70
C VAL A 196 29.19 -1.13 -21.05
N GLU A 197 28.17 -1.57 -21.79
CA GLU A 197 28.03 -2.97 -22.21
C GLU A 197 29.13 -3.39 -23.20
N ASN A 198 29.54 -2.51 -24.11
CA ASN A 198 30.69 -2.75 -24.99
C ASN A 198 32.00 -2.84 -24.20
N CYS A 199 32.19 -2.00 -23.19
CA CYS A 199 33.35 -2.10 -22.30
C CYS A 199 33.34 -3.42 -21.52
N PHE A 200 32.19 -3.86 -21.00
CA PHE A 200 32.07 -5.17 -20.35
C PHE A 200 32.43 -6.32 -21.29
N LYS A 201 32.00 -6.29 -22.56
CA LYS A 201 32.34 -7.32 -23.56
C LYS A 201 33.83 -7.36 -23.94
N LEU A 202 34.52 -6.23 -23.87
CA LEU A 202 35.97 -6.15 -24.07
C LEU A 202 36.75 -6.66 -22.84
N LEU A 203 36.28 -6.38 -21.63
CA LEU A 203 36.92 -6.79 -20.38
C LEU A 203 36.62 -8.25 -20.01
N VAL A 204 35.43 -8.75 -20.37
CA VAL A 204 34.96 -10.11 -20.14
C VAL A 204 34.25 -10.61 -21.42
N PRO A 205 34.98 -11.22 -22.37
CA PRO A 205 34.42 -11.80 -23.61
C PRO A 205 33.53 -13.04 -23.42
N LEU A 206 32.99 -13.24 -22.22
CA LEU A 206 32.10 -14.35 -21.87
C LEU A 206 30.70 -13.79 -21.64
N ASP A 207 29.74 -14.18 -22.46
CA ASP A 207 28.32 -13.85 -22.26
C ASP A 207 27.77 -14.62 -21.04
N PHE A 208 28.01 -14.08 -19.85
CA PHE A 208 27.20 -14.33 -18.67
C PHE A 208 25.81 -13.71 -18.89
N GLY A 209 25.01 -14.37 -19.72
CA GLY A 209 23.60 -14.06 -19.91
C GLY A 209 22.83 -14.13 -18.58
N PRO A 210 21.67 -13.48 -18.48
CA PRO A 210 20.91 -13.41 -17.22
C PRO A 210 20.61 -14.81 -16.69
N TYR A 211 21.07 -15.10 -15.48
CA TYR A 211 20.77 -16.34 -14.77
C TYR A 211 19.25 -16.54 -14.66
N PRO A 212 18.73 -17.77 -14.87
CA PRO A 212 17.29 -18.00 -15.02
C PRO A 212 16.52 -18.06 -13.70
N GLU A 213 16.69 -17.07 -12.82
CA GLU A 213 15.89 -16.91 -11.59
C GLU A 213 14.63 -16.06 -11.83
N ASP A 214 14.66 -15.08 -12.74
CA ASP A 214 13.52 -14.18 -13.03
C ASP A 214 12.35 -14.82 -13.81
N LYS A 215 12.42 -16.12 -14.16
CA LYS A 215 11.37 -16.80 -14.94
C LYS A 215 10.11 -17.21 -14.15
N PHE A 216 9.93 -16.73 -12.92
CA PHE A 216 8.77 -17.11 -12.09
C PHE A 216 7.55 -16.17 -12.14
N PHE A 217 7.64 -15.00 -12.80
CA PHE A 217 6.51 -14.07 -12.91
C PHE A 217 6.38 -13.42 -14.29
N GLY A 218 5.37 -13.84 -15.07
CA GLY A 218 4.70 -12.97 -16.04
C GLY A 218 4.86 -13.30 -17.54
N GLU A 219 4.39 -14.46 -18.00
CA GLU A 219 4.17 -14.71 -19.43
C GLU A 219 2.80 -15.41 -19.67
N ALA A 220 1.75 -14.62 -19.95
CA ALA A 220 0.38 -15.13 -20.10
C ALA A 220 -0.55 -14.21 -20.94
N SER A 221 -0.37 -14.16 -22.26
CA SER A 221 -1.39 -13.76 -23.26
C SER A 221 -0.85 -13.97 -24.69
N GLY A 222 -1.60 -14.49 -25.67
CA GLY A 222 -2.91 -15.17 -25.66
C GLY A 222 -2.87 -16.35 -26.64
N ILE A 223 -3.91 -16.78 -27.37
CA ILE A 223 -5.31 -16.37 -27.60
C ILE A 223 -6.03 -17.71 -27.97
N THR A 224 -7.22 -18.09 -27.51
CA THR A 224 -8.55 -17.79 -28.09
C THR A 224 -9.72 -18.30 -27.24
N GLU A 225 -10.81 -17.53 -27.21
CA GLU A 225 -12.24 -17.84 -27.00
C GLU A 225 -12.68 -19.23 -26.47
N GLY A 226 -13.44 -19.25 -25.35
CA GLY A 226 -13.96 -20.49 -24.77
C GLY A 226 -14.89 -20.39 -23.55
N HIS A 227 -15.99 -19.61 -23.65
CA HIS A 227 -17.09 -19.53 -22.66
C HIS A 227 -16.79 -18.83 -21.30
N VAL A 228 -17.86 -18.37 -20.64
CA VAL A 228 -17.90 -17.47 -19.46
C VAL A 228 -19.18 -17.77 -18.65
N PRO A 229 -19.34 -17.45 -17.33
CA PRO A 229 -18.37 -17.22 -16.25
C PRO A 229 -18.48 -18.30 -15.14
N TYR A 230 -17.67 -18.22 -14.07
CA TYR A 230 -18.26 -18.13 -12.71
C TYR A 230 -17.35 -17.39 -11.71
N VAL A 231 -18.02 -16.74 -10.75
CA VAL A 231 -17.56 -15.74 -9.77
C VAL A 231 -16.59 -16.31 -8.72
N LEU A 232 -15.54 -15.55 -8.34
CA LEU A 232 -15.32 -15.07 -6.95
C LEU A 232 -14.20 -14.03 -6.81
N SER A 233 -14.26 -13.28 -5.70
CA SER A 233 -13.44 -12.09 -5.40
C SER A 233 -12.09 -12.43 -4.76
N PRO A 234 -11.09 -11.52 -4.83
CA PRO A 234 -9.84 -11.66 -4.08
C PRO A 234 -10.05 -11.32 -2.60
N ASP A 235 -9.14 -11.79 -1.75
CA ASP A 235 -8.88 -11.15 -0.46
C ASP A 235 -7.37 -11.14 -0.16
N LEU A 236 -6.93 -10.14 0.60
CA LEU A 236 -5.52 -9.75 0.73
C LEU A 236 -5.04 -9.90 2.18
N ALA A 237 -3.91 -10.58 2.38
CA ALA A 237 -3.20 -10.60 3.66
C ALA A 237 -1.70 -10.32 3.47
N THR A 238 -1.17 -9.32 4.18
CA THR A 238 0.28 -9.05 4.23
C THR A 238 0.67 -8.37 5.54
N SER A 239 1.23 -9.15 6.48
CA SER A 239 2.09 -8.70 7.61
C SER A 239 1.47 -7.70 8.61
N ARG A 240 1.96 -7.49 9.84
CA ARG A 240 2.88 -8.13 10.83
C ARG A 240 2.32 -7.68 12.21
N GLU A 241 2.66 -8.17 13.40
CA GLU A 241 4.00 -8.38 13.99
C GLU A 241 3.89 -9.04 15.41
N SER A 242 4.98 -9.64 15.88
CA SER A 242 5.43 -9.92 17.27
C SER A 242 4.46 -9.85 18.48
N GLY A 243 4.35 -10.96 19.24
CA GLY A 243 3.88 -10.96 20.65
C GLY A 243 3.77 -12.35 21.32
N LEU A 244 4.57 -12.61 22.37
CA LEU A 244 4.49 -13.78 23.29
C LEU A 244 3.84 -13.33 24.64
N PRO A 245 3.39 -14.21 25.58
CA PRO A 245 3.86 -15.59 25.81
C PRO A 245 2.86 -16.69 26.31
N LEU A 246 3.38 -17.94 26.35
CA LEU A 246 3.20 -19.00 27.38
C LEU A 246 2.12 -20.13 27.24
N SER A 247 2.60 -21.35 27.55
CA SER A 247 1.92 -22.55 28.10
C SER A 247 1.15 -23.59 27.24
N GLN A 248 1.85 -24.74 27.06
CA GLN A 248 1.43 -26.12 27.39
C GLN A 248 0.69 -27.05 26.39
N ASN A 249 1.29 -28.25 26.27
CA ASN A 249 0.77 -29.62 26.09
C ASN A 249 0.01 -30.07 24.81
N GLU A 250 0.59 -31.12 24.19
CA GLU A 250 -0.03 -32.43 23.83
C GLU A 250 -1.18 -32.47 22.78
N GLU A 251 -1.38 -33.52 21.97
CA GLU A 251 -0.66 -34.79 21.79
C GLU A 251 -0.79 -35.32 20.34
N GLN A 252 -0.28 -36.53 20.06
CA GLN A 252 -0.45 -37.24 18.77
C GLN A 252 -1.89 -37.75 18.55
N PRO A 253 -2.16 -38.31 17.35
CA PRO A 253 -2.88 -39.58 17.30
C PRO A 253 -2.07 -40.70 16.61
N CYS A 254 -2.19 -41.92 17.14
CA CYS A 254 -1.73 -43.17 16.51
C CYS A 254 -2.90 -44.14 16.31
N CYS A 255 -2.81 -44.95 15.24
CA CYS A 255 -3.43 -46.28 15.09
C CYS A 255 -2.78 -46.92 13.84
N SER A 256 -1.80 -47.83 13.98
CA SER A 256 -1.97 -49.30 14.16
C SER A 256 -2.35 -50.01 12.84
N LYS A 257 -1.51 -50.86 12.20
CA LYS A 257 -0.89 -52.15 12.64
C LYS A 257 -1.85 -53.36 12.60
N ASP A 258 -1.44 -54.60 12.32
CA ASP A 258 -0.21 -55.21 11.73
C ASP A 258 -0.71 -56.31 10.74
N LEU A 259 0.00 -56.76 9.69
CA LEU A 259 1.08 -57.78 9.59
C LEU A 259 1.67 -57.68 8.15
N VAL A 260 2.93 -57.99 7.78
CA VAL A 260 3.94 -59.06 8.06
C VAL A 260 3.86 -60.28 7.12
N ASP A 261 4.85 -60.39 6.22
CA ASP A 261 5.80 -61.52 6.18
C ASP A 261 7.20 -61.02 5.68
N SER A 262 8.18 -61.90 5.46
CA SER A 262 9.57 -61.67 5.88
C SER A 262 10.66 -62.01 4.85
N ALA A 263 11.79 -61.28 4.89
CA ALA A 263 13.07 -61.52 4.18
C ALA A 263 13.01 -61.42 2.61
N ASP A 264 14.08 -61.14 1.86
CA ASP A 264 15.52 -61.17 2.18
C ASP A 264 16.33 -60.08 1.40
N HIS A 265 17.66 -60.23 1.26
CA HIS A 265 18.61 -59.16 0.89
C HIS A 265 19.03 -59.07 -0.62
N VAL A 266 19.60 -57.91 -1.02
CA VAL A 266 20.38 -57.58 -2.26
C VAL A 266 19.64 -57.35 -3.60
N GLY A 267 19.85 -56.18 -4.23
CA GLY A 267 20.26 -56.12 -5.66
C GLY A 267 19.50 -55.25 -6.71
N SER A 268 20.12 -54.12 -7.09
CA SER A 268 20.34 -53.65 -8.49
C SER A 268 19.21 -53.15 -9.45
N VAL A 269 19.20 -51.83 -9.69
CA VAL A 269 19.19 -51.08 -11.00
C VAL A 269 18.00 -51.22 -12.01
N VAL A 270 17.84 -50.20 -12.87
CA VAL A 270 16.89 -50.00 -14.00
C VAL A 270 15.48 -49.56 -13.57
N GLY A 271 14.84 -48.55 -14.17
CA GLY A 271 15.27 -47.58 -15.19
C GLY A 271 14.07 -46.86 -15.82
N LEU A 272 14.20 -45.58 -16.20
CA LEU A 272 13.09 -44.78 -16.76
C LEU A 272 13.19 -44.66 -18.30
N LYS A 273 12.06 -44.92 -18.98
CA LYS A 273 11.92 -44.78 -20.44
C LYS A 273 11.60 -43.34 -20.84
N ALA A 274 12.17 -42.91 -21.97
CA ALA A 274 11.69 -41.74 -22.71
C ALA A 274 10.39 -42.07 -23.47
N LEU A 275 9.61 -41.04 -23.81
CA LEU A 275 8.55 -41.08 -24.82
C LEU A 275 9.05 -40.48 -26.14
N ALA A 276 8.57 -41.02 -27.26
CA ALA A 276 9.04 -40.67 -28.59
C ALA A 276 8.19 -39.57 -29.26
N LEU A 277 8.80 -38.86 -30.22
CA LEU A 277 8.11 -38.05 -31.22
C LEU A 277 7.94 -38.83 -32.54
N THR A 278 7.03 -38.36 -33.39
CA THR A 278 6.43 -39.14 -34.48
C THR A 278 7.25 -39.23 -35.76
N ALA A 279 7.01 -40.30 -36.51
CA ALA A 279 7.77 -40.68 -37.71
C ALA A 279 7.31 -39.99 -39.01
N THR A 280 8.20 -40.01 -40.00
CA THR A 280 7.90 -39.99 -41.43
C THR A 280 8.68 -41.11 -42.13
N GLN A 281 8.04 -41.82 -43.06
CA GLN A 281 8.64 -42.81 -43.97
C GLN A 281 9.49 -42.09 -45.05
N ASP A 282 10.36 -42.71 -45.85
CA ASP A 282 10.44 -44.10 -46.35
C ASP A 282 11.94 -44.51 -46.61
N PRO A 283 12.31 -45.79 -46.89
CA PRO A 283 13.66 -46.28 -46.59
C PRO A 283 14.61 -46.64 -47.76
N SER A 284 15.90 -46.44 -47.52
CA SER A 284 17.00 -47.28 -48.02
C SER A 284 18.16 -47.21 -47.01
N ARG A 285 18.34 -48.20 -46.12
CA ARG A 285 19.06 -49.48 -46.33
C ARG A 285 20.59 -49.34 -46.27
N ASP A 286 21.16 -50.14 -45.36
CA ASP A 286 22.48 -50.76 -45.42
C ASP A 286 23.68 -49.76 -45.29
N GLU A 287 24.60 -49.83 -44.31
CA GLU A 287 24.93 -50.85 -43.28
C GLU A 287 25.37 -50.22 -41.92
N ASP A 288 25.85 -51.03 -40.98
CA ASP A 288 26.28 -50.64 -39.63
C ASP A 288 27.55 -49.76 -39.57
N GLU A 289 27.48 -48.59 -38.93
CA GLU A 289 28.65 -47.93 -38.34
C GLU A 289 28.62 -48.04 -36.81
N HIS A 290 29.53 -48.86 -36.26
CA HIS A 290 29.87 -48.82 -34.84
C HIS A 290 30.57 -47.49 -34.54
N SER A 291 29.81 -46.46 -34.13
CA SER A 291 30.39 -45.22 -33.62
C SER A 291 31.27 -45.54 -32.40
N ASP A 292 32.58 -45.40 -32.58
CA ASP A 292 33.59 -45.79 -31.61
C ASP A 292 33.50 -44.88 -30.37
N PRO A 293 33.32 -45.41 -29.14
CA PRO A 293 33.37 -44.61 -27.93
C PRO A 293 34.68 -43.81 -27.81
N GLU A 294 35.78 -44.29 -28.39
CA GLU A 294 37.04 -43.54 -28.45
C GLU A 294 37.03 -42.41 -29.48
N GLU A 295 36.18 -42.42 -30.51
CA GLU A 295 36.03 -41.30 -31.45
C GLU A 295 35.39 -40.08 -30.76
N PHE A 296 34.37 -40.30 -29.92
CA PHE A 296 33.81 -39.26 -29.06
C PHE A 296 34.86 -38.67 -28.11
N LEU A 297 35.70 -39.52 -27.51
CA LEU A 297 36.81 -39.08 -26.66
C LEU A 297 37.86 -38.28 -27.44
N ARG A 298 38.28 -38.76 -28.62
CA ARG A 298 39.30 -38.11 -29.47
C ARG A 298 38.82 -36.77 -30.03
N SER A 299 37.57 -36.69 -30.50
CA SER A 299 36.99 -35.46 -31.09
C SER A 299 36.78 -34.35 -30.06
N HIS A 300 36.51 -34.69 -28.79
CA HIS A 300 36.40 -33.74 -27.69
C HIS A 300 37.69 -33.56 -26.86
N GLY A 301 38.79 -34.24 -27.22
CA GLY A 301 40.08 -34.14 -26.52
C GLY A 301 40.09 -34.74 -25.10
N LEU A 302 39.12 -35.58 -24.76
CA LEU A 302 38.95 -36.17 -23.43
C LEU A 302 39.70 -37.51 -23.35
N GLY A 303 40.68 -37.63 -22.46
CA GLY A 303 41.50 -38.85 -22.34
C GLY A 303 40.79 -40.07 -21.74
N SER A 304 39.57 -39.94 -21.22
CA SER A 304 38.79 -41.03 -20.63
C SER A 304 37.32 -40.66 -20.43
N HIS A 305 36.42 -41.65 -20.49
CA HIS A 305 35.03 -41.51 -20.03
C HIS A 305 34.90 -41.31 -18.49
N LYS A 306 35.99 -41.48 -17.73
CA LYS A 306 36.05 -41.21 -16.29
C LYS A 306 37.03 -40.07 -16.02
N TYR A 307 36.61 -38.86 -16.37
CA TYR A 307 37.35 -37.63 -16.08
C TYR A 307 36.54 -36.72 -15.14
N THR A 308 37.24 -35.98 -14.28
CA THR A 308 36.66 -35.04 -13.32
C THR A 308 37.50 -33.78 -13.34
N LEU A 309 36.84 -32.63 -13.47
CA LEU A 309 37.45 -31.32 -13.48
C LEU A 309 37.11 -30.60 -12.18
N ASP A 310 38.05 -30.62 -11.24
CA ASP A 310 37.98 -29.80 -10.04
C ASP A 310 38.46 -28.38 -10.40
N VAL A 311 37.50 -27.46 -10.59
CA VAL A 311 37.77 -26.07 -10.96
C VAL A 311 37.77 -25.19 -9.71
N GLU A 312 38.97 -24.95 -9.16
CA GLU A 312 39.16 -24.06 -8.01
C GLU A 312 39.00 -22.58 -8.42
N LEU A 313 37.78 -22.04 -8.26
CA LEU A 313 37.52 -20.62 -8.43
C LEU A 313 37.99 -19.81 -7.20
N PRO A 314 38.69 -18.68 -7.37
CA PRO A 314 39.10 -17.83 -6.24
C PRO A 314 37.89 -17.34 -5.43
N SER A 315 37.88 -17.62 -4.13
CA SER A 315 36.81 -17.21 -3.20
C SER A 315 36.68 -15.68 -3.01
N ASP A 316 37.61 -14.93 -3.60
CA ASP A 316 37.72 -13.46 -3.55
C ASP A 316 36.97 -12.78 -4.71
N GLY A 317 36.29 -13.55 -5.57
CA GLY A 317 35.41 -13.08 -6.65
C GLY A 317 36.12 -12.78 -7.97
N LEU A 318 35.34 -12.54 -9.03
CA LEU A 318 35.89 -12.11 -10.32
C LEU A 318 36.41 -10.67 -10.19
N LYS A 319 37.68 -10.45 -10.52
CA LYS A 319 38.35 -9.14 -10.45
C LYS A 319 39.10 -8.90 -11.74
N VAL A 320 38.66 -7.90 -12.51
CA VAL A 320 39.41 -7.42 -13.67
C VAL A 320 40.70 -6.76 -13.15
N GLN A 321 41.86 -7.35 -13.49
CA GLN A 321 43.16 -6.78 -13.13
C GLN A 321 43.54 -5.69 -14.12
N GLU A 322 43.94 -4.52 -13.63
CA GLU A 322 44.25 -3.36 -14.46
C GLU A 322 45.65 -3.52 -15.10
N ASN A 323 45.73 -3.39 -16.43
CA ASN A 323 46.96 -3.46 -17.20
C ASN A 323 46.96 -2.41 -18.33
N GLU A 324 48.09 -2.24 -19.03
CA GLU A 324 48.24 -1.21 -20.07
C GLU A 324 47.24 -1.36 -21.22
N ASP A 325 46.86 -2.60 -21.58
CA ASP A 325 45.92 -2.91 -22.65
C ASP A 325 44.45 -2.58 -22.30
N ASN A 326 44.05 -2.79 -21.04
CA ASN A 326 42.66 -2.66 -20.61
C ASN A 326 42.34 -1.34 -19.86
N LEU A 327 43.36 -0.58 -19.44
CA LEU A 327 43.24 0.67 -18.71
C LEU A 327 42.28 1.67 -19.38
N ALA A 328 42.39 1.85 -20.70
CA ALA A 328 41.51 2.76 -21.45
C ALA A 328 40.03 2.33 -21.41
N VAL A 329 39.76 1.02 -21.50
CA VAL A 329 38.41 0.45 -21.43
C VAL A 329 37.84 0.54 -20.02
N LEU A 330 38.67 0.34 -18.99
CA LEU A 330 38.30 0.53 -17.59
C LEU A 330 37.97 1.99 -17.28
N HIS A 331 38.72 2.96 -17.81
CA HIS A 331 38.39 4.38 -17.66
C HIS A 331 37.07 4.75 -18.33
N ALA A 332 36.85 4.34 -19.58
CA ALA A 332 35.58 4.56 -20.27
C ALA A 332 34.39 3.95 -19.50
N ALA A 333 34.51 2.68 -19.09
CA ALA A 333 33.50 2.03 -18.25
C ALA A 333 33.22 2.82 -16.96
N ARG A 334 34.27 3.20 -16.22
CA ARG A 334 34.16 3.96 -14.96
C ARG A 334 33.45 5.29 -15.15
N ASP A 335 33.73 6.04 -16.20
CA ASP A 335 33.15 7.37 -16.40
C ASP A 335 31.70 7.31 -16.86
N SER A 336 31.35 6.36 -17.74
CA SER A 336 29.96 6.15 -18.15
C SER A 336 29.12 5.51 -17.03
N LEU A 337 29.72 4.69 -16.16
CA LEU A 337 29.10 4.23 -14.90
C LEU A 337 28.90 5.36 -13.89
N LYS A 338 29.85 6.29 -13.73
CA LYS A 338 29.65 7.52 -12.93
C LYS A 338 28.48 8.34 -13.47
N LEU A 339 28.33 8.45 -14.80
CA LEU A 339 27.22 9.18 -15.42
C LEU A 339 25.87 8.49 -15.18
N ILE A 340 25.82 7.16 -15.32
CA ILE A 340 24.66 6.33 -14.95
C ILE A 340 24.25 6.54 -13.49
N GLN A 341 25.20 6.43 -12.56
CA GLN A 341 24.92 6.51 -11.11
C GLN A 341 24.49 7.92 -10.66
N ASN A 342 25.13 8.98 -11.17
CA ASN A 342 24.95 10.34 -10.66
C ASN A 342 23.95 11.18 -11.45
N LYS A 343 23.76 10.93 -12.76
CA LYS A 343 22.84 11.68 -13.64
C LYS A 343 21.60 10.85 -13.99
N PHE A 344 21.77 9.71 -14.64
CA PHE A 344 20.63 9.02 -15.28
C PHE A 344 19.72 8.32 -14.27
N LEU A 345 20.25 7.49 -13.37
CA LEU A 345 19.43 6.74 -12.41
C LEU A 345 18.57 7.66 -11.52
N PRO A 346 19.07 8.77 -10.93
CA PRO A 346 18.25 9.72 -10.19
C PRO A 346 17.16 10.39 -11.06
N THR A 347 17.49 10.73 -12.30
CA THR A 347 16.57 11.41 -13.22
C THR A 347 15.42 10.48 -13.64
N VAL A 348 15.72 9.24 -14.02
CA VAL A 348 14.75 8.20 -14.36
C VAL A 348 13.85 7.87 -13.15
N CYS A 349 14.43 7.75 -11.95
CA CYS A 349 13.63 7.59 -10.72
C CYS A 349 12.68 8.77 -10.49
N SER A 350 13.09 10.01 -10.84
CA SER A 350 12.21 11.18 -10.78
C SER A 350 11.06 11.09 -11.78
N TRP A 351 11.27 10.56 -12.99
CA TRP A 351 10.22 10.38 -13.99
C TRP A 351 9.17 9.37 -13.53
N VAL A 352 9.61 8.19 -13.04
CA VAL A 352 8.72 7.18 -12.45
C VAL A 352 7.86 7.80 -11.35
N GLN A 353 8.45 8.54 -10.41
CA GLN A 353 7.70 9.21 -9.34
C GLN A 353 6.67 10.24 -9.87
N ARG A 354 7.01 11.01 -10.90
CA ARG A 354 6.09 12.01 -11.50
C ARG A 354 4.92 11.32 -12.22
N PHE A 355 5.18 10.25 -12.95
CA PHE A 355 4.14 9.45 -13.62
C PHE A 355 3.20 8.78 -12.59
N THR A 356 3.75 8.13 -11.55
CA THR A 356 2.93 7.51 -10.49
C THR A 356 2.06 8.54 -9.76
N ARG A 357 2.58 9.74 -9.45
CA ARG A 357 1.80 10.83 -8.81
C ARG A 357 0.67 11.39 -9.68
N ALA A 358 0.76 11.25 -11.00
CA ALA A 358 -0.33 11.62 -11.91
C ALA A 358 -1.42 10.54 -12.02
N GLY A 359 -1.19 9.33 -11.52
CA GLY A 359 -2.13 8.20 -11.60
C GLY A 359 -2.32 7.63 -13.01
N ILE A 360 -1.51 8.05 -13.99
CA ILE A 360 -1.65 7.65 -15.39
C ILE A 360 -0.68 6.49 -15.70
N TYR A 361 -1.21 5.26 -15.69
CA TYR A 361 -0.54 4.11 -16.27
C TYR A 361 -0.43 4.31 -17.79
N SER A 362 0.74 4.74 -18.26
CA SER A 362 1.03 4.96 -19.68
C SER A 362 2.28 4.19 -20.09
N GLU A 363 2.47 4.02 -21.40
CA GLU A 363 3.66 3.36 -21.95
C GLU A 363 4.97 4.05 -21.50
N HIS A 364 4.95 5.37 -21.30
CA HIS A 364 6.07 6.15 -20.77
C HIS A 364 6.46 5.75 -19.32
N LEU A 365 5.49 5.36 -18.49
CA LEU A 365 5.77 4.82 -17.15
C LEU A 365 6.46 3.45 -17.26
N LYS A 366 6.01 2.60 -18.19
CA LYS A 366 6.69 1.31 -18.45
C LYS A 366 8.11 1.54 -18.97
N GLN A 367 8.29 2.40 -19.97
CA GLN A 367 9.60 2.76 -20.53
C GLN A 367 10.55 3.31 -19.45
N ALA A 368 10.07 4.16 -18.53
CA ALA A 368 10.87 4.67 -17.41
C ALA A 368 11.27 3.55 -16.42
N ILE A 369 10.41 2.55 -16.19
CA ILE A 369 10.73 1.36 -15.39
C ILE A 369 11.75 0.47 -16.12
N ASP A 370 11.54 0.20 -17.41
CA ASP A 370 12.44 -0.60 -18.26
C ASP A 370 13.85 0.04 -18.33
N LEU A 371 13.93 1.38 -18.43
CA LEU A 371 15.19 2.14 -18.36
C LEU A 371 15.83 2.06 -16.96
N LYS A 372 15.03 2.18 -15.89
CA LYS A 372 15.51 2.05 -14.51
C LYS A 372 16.16 0.67 -14.29
N MET A 373 15.49 -0.41 -14.70
CA MET A 373 15.98 -1.78 -14.58
C MET A 373 17.29 -1.99 -15.37
N LYS A 374 17.41 -1.44 -16.58
CA LYS A 374 18.65 -1.50 -17.37
C LYS A 374 19.82 -0.78 -16.69
N LEU A 375 19.58 0.40 -16.12
CA LEU A 375 20.60 1.16 -15.38
C LEU A 375 21.03 0.46 -14.09
N GLU A 376 20.09 -0.14 -13.35
CA GLU A 376 20.38 -0.91 -12.14
C GLU A 376 21.12 -2.23 -12.46
N LEU A 377 20.78 -2.91 -13.56
CA LEU A 377 21.49 -4.09 -14.03
C LEU A 377 22.94 -3.76 -14.46
N ALA A 378 23.16 -2.66 -15.18
CA ALA A 378 24.50 -2.21 -15.55
C ALA A 378 25.38 -1.89 -14.33
N LEU A 379 24.79 -1.33 -13.27
CA LEU A 379 25.47 -1.11 -11.99
C LEU A 379 25.77 -2.44 -11.26
N LYS A 380 24.82 -3.39 -11.21
CA LYS A 380 25.02 -4.71 -10.61
C LYS A 380 26.15 -5.49 -11.30
N LYS A 381 26.18 -5.49 -12.64
CA LYS A 381 27.25 -6.09 -13.44
C LYS A 381 28.63 -5.46 -13.17
N CYS A 382 28.68 -4.18 -12.82
CA CYS A 382 29.91 -3.52 -12.36
C CYS A 382 30.36 -4.01 -10.96
N GLU A 383 29.43 -4.16 -10.02
CA GLU A 383 29.72 -4.67 -8.67
C GLU A 383 30.24 -6.11 -8.72
N GLU A 384 29.63 -6.97 -9.55
CA GLU A 384 30.04 -8.37 -9.79
C GLU A 384 31.45 -8.47 -10.39
N LEU A 385 31.85 -7.52 -11.25
CA LEU A 385 33.18 -7.45 -11.87
C LEU A 385 34.22 -6.68 -11.02
N ASN A 386 33.83 -6.13 -9.87
CA ASN A 386 34.65 -5.28 -9.00
C ASN A 386 35.26 -4.02 -9.69
N ILE A 387 34.66 -3.51 -10.78
CA ILE A 387 35.18 -2.34 -11.55
C ILE A 387 34.87 -1.04 -10.79
N LYS A 388 35.51 -0.87 -9.64
CA LYS A 388 35.24 0.26 -8.74
C LYS A 388 35.59 1.59 -9.44
N PRO A 389 34.67 2.58 -9.46
CA PRO A 389 35.06 3.94 -9.81
C PRO A 389 35.99 4.45 -8.73
N GLU A 390 37.18 4.90 -9.13
CA GLU A 390 38.15 5.47 -8.21
C GLU A 390 37.54 6.70 -7.53
N ARG A 391 37.37 6.63 -6.20
CA ARG A 391 37.01 7.78 -5.39
C ARG A 391 38.28 8.61 -5.18
N GLU A 392 38.47 9.63 -6.02
CA GLU A 392 39.55 10.61 -5.86
C GLU A 392 39.70 11.01 -4.38
N PRO A 393 40.86 10.76 -3.75
CA PRO A 393 41.16 11.35 -2.46
C PRO A 393 41.24 12.86 -2.66
N ARG A 394 40.26 13.62 -2.15
CA ARG A 394 40.25 15.09 -2.19
C ARG A 394 41.61 15.62 -1.73
N SER A 395 42.42 16.06 -2.68
CA SER A 395 43.77 16.52 -2.41
C SER A 395 43.69 17.76 -1.52
N ARG A 396 44.17 17.63 -0.28
CA ARG A 396 44.29 18.75 0.63
C ARG A 396 45.23 19.76 0.01
N VAL A 397 44.69 20.92 -0.37
CA VAL A 397 45.47 22.08 -0.81
C VAL A 397 46.52 22.34 0.26
N SER A 398 47.77 22.04 -0.10
CA SER A 398 48.91 22.23 0.80
C SER A 398 49.26 23.70 0.77
N SER A 399 48.91 24.44 1.82
CA SER A 399 49.31 25.83 1.99
C SER A 399 50.84 25.91 2.08
N TRP A 400 51.48 26.49 1.06
CA TRP A 400 52.87 26.92 1.17
C TRP A 400 52.91 28.30 1.83
N SER A 401 53.95 28.54 2.62
CA SER A 401 54.20 29.78 3.39
C SER A 401 55.08 30.77 2.63
#